data_AF-A0A1H3D4H4-F1
#
_entry.id   AF-A0A1H3D4H4-F1
#
_cell.length_a   1.000
_cell.length_b   1.000
_cell.length_c   1.000
_cell.angle_alpha   90.00
_cell.angle_beta   90.00
_cell.angle_gamma   90.00
#
_symmetry.space_group_name_H-M   'P 1'
#
loop_
_entity.id
_entity.type
_entity.pdbx_description
1 polymer ?
#
loop_
_entity_poly.entity_id
_entity_poly.type
_entity_poly.pdbx_seq_one_letter_code
_entity_poly.pdbx_strand_id
1 'polypeptide(L)' 'MTLPPVPPPDLLKRLPGYYRRWELTELVIPDRYYFFEAAGLHGDGEPLFAVYVQPADLAPGEGRLQ' A
#
# COMPACT_ATOMS: atom_id res chain seq x y z
N MET A 1 -11.75 -17.49 14.56
CA MET A 1 -11.22 -16.94 13.30
C MET A 1 -9.99 -16.12 13.67
N THR A 2 -8.79 -16.64 13.44
CA THR A 2 -7.57 -15.85 13.65
C THR A 2 -7.42 -14.95 12.44
N LEU A 3 -7.34 -13.64 12.65
CA LEU A 3 -6.86 -12.76 11.60
C LEU A 3 -5.45 -13.23 11.23
N PRO A 4 -5.05 -13.25 9.94
CA PRO A 4 -3.67 -13.50 9.59
C PRO A 4 -2.80 -12.50 10.36
N PRO A 5 -1.63 -12.92 10.88
CA PRO A 5 -0.75 -12.02 11.60
C PRO A 5 -0.43 -10.84 10.69
N VAL A 6 -0.74 -9.64 11.17
CA VAL A 6 -0.37 -8.40 10.51
C VAL A 6 1.16 -8.42 10.37
N PRO A 7 1.70 -8.34 9.14
CA PRO A 7 3.15 -8.33 8.98
C PRO A 7 3.72 -7.12 9.73
N PRO A 8 4.81 -7.28 10.49
CA PRO A 8 5.49 -6.14 11.09
C PRO A 8 5.90 -5.13 10.00
N PRO A 9 5.81 -3.82 10.28
CA PRO A 9 6.04 -2.77 9.28
C PRO A 9 7.46 -2.81 8.67
N ASP A 10 8.43 -3.37 9.39
CA ASP A 10 9.80 -3.58 8.91
C ASP A 10 9.89 -4.55 7.71
N LEU A 11 8.90 -5.42 7.55
CA LEU A 11 8.80 -6.34 6.41
C LEU A 11 8.02 -5.76 5.23
N LEU A 12 7.45 -4.56 5.37
CA LEU A 12 6.69 -3.92 4.30
C LEU A 12 7.60 -3.07 3.43
N LYS A 13 7.35 -3.10 2.12
CA LYS A 13 8.05 -2.25 1.17
C LYS A 13 7.23 -0.99 0.92
N ARG A 14 7.87 0.16 1.14
CA ARG A 14 7.31 1.47 0.85
C ARG A 14 7.19 1.69 -0.66
N LEU A 15 6.02 2.10 -1.11
CA LEU A 15 5.79 2.53 -2.49
C LEU A 15 6.38 3.93 -2.72
N PRO A 16 6.90 4.21 -3.92
CA PRO A 16 7.52 5.49 -4.22
C PRO A 16 6.47 6.62 -4.28
N GLY A 17 6.66 7.66 -3.47
CA GLY A 17 5.82 8.85 -3.47
C GLY A 17 4.92 8.98 -2.24
N TYR A 18 4.00 9.95 -2.32
CA TYR A 18 2.95 10.19 -1.36
C TYR A 18 1.63 10.30 -2.11
N TYR A 19 0.60 9.67 -1.58
CA TYR A 19 -0.67 9.51 -2.27
C TYR A 19 -1.77 10.22 -1.50
N ARG A 20 -2.67 10.87 -2.23
CA ARG A 20 -3.91 11.41 -1.67
C ARG A 20 -4.95 10.30 -1.53
N ARG A 21 -6.00 10.58 -0.76
CA ARG A 21 -7.05 9.60 -0.44
C ARG A 21 -7.72 8.96 -1.67
N TRP A 22 -7.94 9.71 -2.75
CA TRP A 22 -8.54 9.18 -3.99
C TRP A 22 -7.55 8.41 -4.86
N GLU A 23 -6.25 8.70 -4.77
CA GLU A 23 -5.24 7.89 -5.46
C GLU A 23 -5.13 6.50 -4.80
N LEU A 24 -5.38 6.42 -3.49
CA LEU A 24 -5.43 5.14 -2.78
C LEU A 24 -6.53 4.22 -3.33
N THR A 25 -7.67 4.75 -3.75
CA THR A 25 -8.73 3.91 -4.34
C THR A 25 -8.35 3.29 -5.68
N GLU A 26 -7.40 3.88 -6.40
CA GLU A 26 -6.86 3.32 -7.66
C GLU A 26 -5.67 2.38 -7.40
N LEU A 27 -4.93 2.62 -6.33
CA LEU A 27 -3.72 1.86 -5.95
C LEU A 27 -4.04 0.57 -5.18
N VAL A 28 -5.10 0.58 -4.37
CA VAL A 28 -5.47 -0.53 -3.49
C VAL A 28 -6.18 -1.62 -4.27
N ILE A 29 -5.52 -2.77 -4.38
CA ILE A 29 -6.08 -3.98 -4.97
C ILE A 29 -6.75 -4.79 -3.84
N PRO A 30 -7.96 -5.32 -4.04
CA PRO A 30 -8.62 -6.17 -3.05
C PRO A 30 -7.77 -7.41 -2.73
N ASP A 31 -7.97 -7.96 -1.53
CA ASP A 31 -7.27 -9.15 -1.02
C ASP A 31 -5.77 -8.98 -0.76
N ARG A 32 -5.26 -7.74 -0.74
CA ARG A 32 -3.87 -7.44 -0.40
C ARG A 32 -3.74 -6.64 0.89
N TYR A 33 -2.60 -6.80 1.54
CA TYR A 33 -2.31 -6.05 2.77
C TYR A 33 -1.56 -4.75 2.46
N TYR A 34 -2.17 -3.63 2.84
CA TYR A 34 -1.58 -2.30 2.76
C TYR A 34 -1.52 -1.67 4.15
N PHE A 35 -0.41 -0.97 4.41
CA PHE A 35 -0.26 -0.11 5.57
C PHE A 35 -0.12 1.34 5.10
N PHE A 36 -0.90 2.22 5.73
CA PHE A 36 -0.96 3.64 5.39
C PHE A 36 -0.42 4.46 6.56
N GLU A 37 0.54 5.32 6.28
CA GLU A 37 1.13 6.23 7.25
C GLU A 37 0.87 7.67 6.83
N ALA A 38 0.43 8.51 7.76
CA ALA A 38 0.24 9.93 7.50
C ALA A 38 1.60 10.59 7.25
N ALA A 39 1.77 11.13 6.04
CA ALA A 39 3.02 11.74 5.59
C ALA A 39 2.99 13.27 5.61
N GLY A 40 1.85 13.87 5.96
CA GLY A 40 1.67 15.31 6.06
C GLY A 40 0.49 15.80 5.23
N LEU A 41 0.52 17.08 4.88
CA LEU A 41 -0.48 17.73 4.05
C LEU A 41 0.18 18.22 2.75
N HIS A 42 -0.53 18.06 1.64
CA HIS A 42 -0.21 18.72 0.38
C HIS A 42 -0.40 20.24 0.51
N GLY A 43 0.13 21.03 -0.43
CA GLY A 43 0.01 22.50 -0.43
C GLY A 43 -1.44 23.01 -0.41
N ASP A 44 -2.39 22.19 -0.85
CA ASP A 44 -3.84 22.48 -0.83
C ASP A 44 -4.52 22.10 0.50
N GLY A 45 -3.77 21.57 1.47
CA GLY A 45 -4.27 21.09 2.76
C GLY A 45 -4.75 19.63 2.76
N GLU A 46 -4.72 18.95 1.62
CA GLU A 46 -5.13 17.55 1.49
C GLU A 46 -4.13 16.60 2.18
N PRO A 47 -4.58 15.59 2.95
CA PRO A 47 -3.69 14.66 3.61
C PRO A 47 -2.97 13.76 2.59
N LEU A 48 -1.67 13.62 2.80
CA LEU A 48 -0.80 12.74 2.04
C LEU A 48 -0.46 11.50 2.87
N PHE A 49 -0.41 10.35 2.19
CA PHE A 49 -0.13 9.07 2.81
C PHE A 49 1.09 8.42 2.16
N ALA A 50 2.01 7.93 2.98
CA ALA A 50 2.98 6.93 2.56
C ALA A 50 2.29 5.57 2.58
N VAL A 51 2.47 4.80 1.50
CA VAL A 51 1.86 3.48 1.35
C VAL A 51 2.95 2.43 1.43
N TYR A 52 2.69 1.41 2.24
CA TYR A 52 3.55 0.25 2.39
C TYR A 52 2.75 -1.00 2.02
N VAL A 53 3.39 -1.91 1.29
CA VAL A 53 2.77 -3.13 0.78
C VAL A 53 3.69 -4.31 1.04
N GLN A 54 3.14 -5.52 1.12
CA GLN A 54 3.99 -6.70 1.26
C GLN A 54 4.87 -6.87 0.01
N PRO A 55 6.16 -7.24 0.17
CA PRO A 55 7.05 -7.51 -0.96
C PRO A 55 6.51 -8.58 -1.91
N ALA A 56 5.75 -9.56 -1.38
CA ALA A 56 5.10 -10.60 -2.17
C ALA A 56 4.03 -10.04 -3.13
N ASP A 57 3.37 -8.95 -2.76
CA ASP A 57 2.34 -8.28 -3.55
C ASP A 57 2.91 -7.29 -4.60
N LEU A 58 4.19 -6.93 -4.48
CA LEU A 58 4.90 -6.10 -5.46
C LEU A 58 5.27 -6.85 -6.73
N ALA A 59 5.26 -8.19 -6.72
CA ALA A 59 5.49 -8.96 -7.91
C ALA A 59 4.36 -8.72 -8.93
N PRO A 60 4.69 -8.43 -10.20
CA PRO A 60 3.70 -8.53 -11.26
C PRO A 60 3.21 -9.98 -11.30
N GLY A 61 1.97 -10.20 -11.73
CA GLY A 61 1.46 -11.55 -11.97
C GLY A 61 2.28 -12.27 -13.04
N GLU A 62 3.39 -12.91 -12.65
CA GLU A 62 4.08 -13.93 -13.45
C GLU A 62 3.28 -15.23 -13.29
N GLY A 63 2.08 -15.22 -13.87
CA GLY A 63 1.08 -16.28 -13.73
C GLY A 63 0.06 -16.29 -14.86
N ARG A 64 0.46 -15.85 -16.06
CA ARG A 64 -0.20 -16.10 -17.36
C ARG A 64 0.84 -15.67 -18.40
N LEU A 65 1.50 -16.57 -19.11
CA LEU A 65 0.97 -17.26 -20.29
C LEU A 65 1.53 -18.68 -20.39
N GLN A 66 0.63 -19.62 -20.71
CA GLN A 66 0.96 -20.95 -21.25
C GLN A 66 1.53 -20.83 -22.66
#